data_AF-A0AAJ4W2I7-F1
#
_entry.id   AF-A0AAJ4W2I7-F1
#
_cell.length_a   1.000
_cell.length_b   1.000
_cell.length_c   1.000
_cell.angle_alpha   90.00
_cell.angle_beta   90.00
_cell.angle_gamma   90.00
#
_symmetry.space_group_name_H-M   'P 1'
#
loop_
_entity.id
_entity.type
_entity.pdbx_description
1 polymer ?
#
loop_
_entity_poly.entity_id
_entity_poly.type
_entity_poly.pdbx_seq_one_letter_code
_entity_poly.pdbx_strand_id
1 'polypeptide(L)'
;MGIFDIFKRKPPAVEPTDTCDYTQICSHKEAERHFNKGHLDKLHLIGLAFGGDDSPFNILYVSPEAALQKREIDNYIVDLLQQGSKVQYKAFPEYKGNSFIPSKVIIEVDDDQTFTKEIEIW
;
A
#
# COMPACT_ATOMS: atom_id res chain seq x y z
N MET A 1 -34.21 -32.25 29.63
CA MET A 1 -32.74 -32.27 29.81
C MET A 1 -32.08 -32.07 28.45
N GLY A 2 -31.28 -31.00 28.29
CA GLY A 2 -30.28 -30.71 27.21
C GLY A 2 -30.80 -30.59 25.78
N ILE A 3 -31.10 -29.43 25.14
CA ILE A 3 -30.27 -28.25 24.78
C ILE A 3 -28.78 -28.54 24.54
N PHE A 4 -28.29 -28.28 23.31
CA PHE A 4 -27.17 -27.38 22.97
C PHE A 4 -26.65 -27.62 21.53
N ASP A 5 -27.11 -26.76 20.62
CA ASP A 5 -26.30 -26.01 19.64
C ASP A 5 -25.09 -26.70 18.97
N ILE A 6 -25.33 -27.32 17.80
CA ILE A 6 -24.29 -27.58 16.80
C ILE A 6 -24.16 -26.33 15.92
N PHE A 7 -23.59 -25.28 16.50
CA PHE A 7 -23.25 -24.03 15.82
C PHE A 7 -21.90 -24.16 15.07
N LYS A 8 -21.93 -23.71 13.81
CA LYS A 8 -20.85 -23.00 13.08
C LYS A 8 -19.41 -23.29 13.55
N ARG A 9 -18.75 -24.29 12.96
CA ARG A 9 -17.27 -24.27 12.89
C ARG A 9 -16.86 -23.22 11.86
N LYS A 10 -16.77 -21.97 12.31
CA LYS A 10 -15.94 -20.95 11.66
C LYS A 10 -14.51 -21.53 11.59
N PRO A 11 -13.81 -21.47 10.44
CA PRO A 11 -12.40 -21.84 10.40
C PRO A 11 -11.67 -21.05 11.49
N PRO A 12 -10.66 -21.64 12.15
CA PRO A 12 -9.94 -20.96 13.22
C PRO A 12 -9.49 -19.59 12.69
N ALA A 13 -9.76 -18.56 13.48
CA ALA A 13 -9.19 -17.25 13.25
C ALA A 13 -7.68 -17.45 13.15
N VAL A 14 -7.11 -17.12 11.99
CA VAL A 14 -5.67 -17.11 11.78
C VAL A 14 -5.08 -16.29 12.92
N GLU A 15 -4.28 -16.94 13.76
CA GLU A 15 -3.61 -16.27 14.87
C GLU A 15 -2.70 -15.17 14.28
N PRO A 16 -2.79 -13.91 14.75
CA PRO A 16 -2.02 -12.81 14.20
C PRO A 16 -0.60 -12.84 14.80
N THR A 17 0.23 -13.78 14.35
CA THR A 17 1.63 -13.90 14.78
C THR A 17 2.56 -14.35 13.65
N ASP A 18 2.23 -14.04 12.40
CA ASP A 18 3.22 -14.04 11.30
C ASP A 18 3.47 -12.57 10.92
N THR A 19 4.00 -11.79 11.86
CA THR A 19 4.40 -10.40 11.62
C THR A 19 5.53 -10.43 10.59
N CYS A 20 5.18 -10.10 9.34
CA CYS A 20 6.11 -10.04 8.24
C CYS A 20 7.15 -8.96 8.52
N ASP A 21 8.39 -9.34 8.81
CA ASP A 21 9.48 -8.39 8.96
C ASP A 21 9.94 -7.89 7.59
N TYR A 22 9.46 -6.70 7.20
CA TYR A 22 9.79 -6.09 5.91
C TYR A 22 11.29 -5.74 5.78
N THR A 23 12.02 -5.62 6.89
CA THR A 23 13.46 -5.32 6.85
C THR A 23 14.28 -6.46 6.24
N GLN A 24 13.76 -7.69 6.28
CA GLN A 24 14.42 -8.90 5.79
C GLN A 24 14.07 -9.25 4.34
N ILE A 25 13.11 -8.54 3.73
CA ILE A 25 12.73 -8.76 2.34
C ILE A 25 13.68 -7.95 1.46
N CYS A 26 14.65 -8.61 0.83
CA CYS A 26 15.75 -7.94 0.12
C CYS A 26 15.69 -8.14 -1.40
N SER A 27 14.66 -8.82 -1.91
CA SER A 27 14.53 -9.10 -3.33
C SER A 27 13.09 -9.07 -3.82
N HIS A 28 12.91 -8.77 -5.11
CA HIS A 28 11.62 -8.82 -5.79
C HIS A 28 10.92 -10.17 -5.64
N LYS A 29 11.66 -11.28 -5.77
CA LYS A 29 11.12 -12.63 -5.66
C LYS A 29 10.57 -12.93 -4.27
N GLU A 30 11.24 -12.43 -3.23
CA GLU A 30 10.73 -12.55 -1.86
C GLU A 30 9.49 -11.68 -1.65
N ALA A 31 9.51 -10.43 -2.11
CA ALA A 31 8.36 -9.53 -2.03
C ALA A 31 7.13 -10.13 -2.72
N GLU A 32 7.29 -10.68 -3.92
CA GLU A 32 6.21 -11.37 -4.64
C GLU A 32 5.67 -12.58 -3.87
N ARG A 33 6.54 -13.37 -3.22
CA ARG A 33 6.12 -14.48 -2.36
C ARG A 33 5.29 -13.99 -1.17
N HIS A 34 5.68 -12.88 -0.54
CA HIS A 34 4.94 -12.29 0.58
C HIS A 34 3.62 -11.65 0.12
N PHE A 35 3.59 -11.05 -1.07
CA PHE A 35 2.36 -10.58 -1.73
C PHE A 35 1.38 -11.73 -1.98
N ASN A 36 1.84 -12.84 -2.56
CA ASN A 36 0.99 -14.02 -2.81
C ASN A 36 0.44 -14.67 -1.54
N LYS A 37 1.07 -14.43 -0.38
CA LYS A 37 0.59 -14.86 0.93
C LYS A 37 -0.37 -13.85 1.60
N GLY A 38 -0.55 -12.67 1.01
CA GLY A 38 -1.36 -11.58 1.55
C GLY A 38 -0.67 -10.74 2.63
N HIS A 39 0.64 -10.88 2.81
CA HIS A 39 1.42 -10.08 3.77
C HIS A 39 1.88 -8.73 3.20
N LEU A 40 1.87 -8.60 1.88
CA LEU A 40 2.15 -7.37 1.16
C LEU A 40 1.02 -7.10 0.17
N ASP A 41 0.85 -5.85 -0.20
CA ASP A 41 0.01 -5.43 -1.32
C ASP A 41 0.85 -4.60 -2.31
N LYS A 42 0.30 -4.39 -3.51
CA LYS A 42 0.90 -3.54 -4.53
C LYS A 42 0.39 -2.11 -4.38
N LEU A 43 1.33 -1.18 -4.49
CA LEU A 43 1.08 0.24 -4.51
C LEU A 43 1.63 0.81 -5.82
N HIS A 44 0.80 1.54 -6.56
CA HIS A 44 1.25 2.32 -7.70
C HIS A 44 1.72 3.69 -7.22
N LEU A 45 2.94 4.10 -7.59
CA LEU A 45 3.49 5.43 -7.23
C LEU A 45 2.60 6.52 -7.82
N ILE A 46 2.35 6.47 -9.12
CA ILE A 46 1.36 7.27 -9.82
C ILE A 46 0.10 6.41 -9.98
N GLY A 47 -1.05 6.93 -9.53
CA GLY A 47 -2.31 6.20 -9.63
C GLY A 47 -2.75 5.99 -11.08
N LEU A 48 -3.25 4.78 -11.38
CA LEU A 48 -3.69 4.41 -12.73
C LEU A 48 -4.78 5.34 -13.29
N ALA A 49 -5.60 5.91 -12.41
CA ALA A 49 -6.70 6.80 -12.78
C ALA A 49 -6.25 8.18 -13.28
N PHE A 50 -5.00 8.59 -13.05
CA PHE A 50 -4.48 9.91 -13.40
C PHE A 50 -3.11 9.87 -14.11
N GLY A 51 -2.85 8.79 -14.85
CA GLY A 51 -1.70 8.71 -15.75
C GLY A 51 -0.58 7.76 -15.32
N GLY A 52 -0.76 7.03 -14.22
CA GLY A 52 0.11 5.91 -13.86
C GLY A 52 -0.07 4.71 -14.78
N ASP A 53 0.95 3.86 -14.85
CA ASP A 53 0.94 2.61 -15.61
C ASP A 53 1.14 1.38 -14.71
N ASP A 54 0.87 0.19 -15.25
CA ASP A 54 1.12 -1.07 -14.54
C ASP A 54 2.53 -1.60 -14.85
N SER A 55 3.52 -0.72 -14.83
CA SER A 55 4.92 -1.09 -15.07
C SER A 55 5.65 -1.43 -13.76
N PRO A 56 6.70 -2.27 -13.81
CA PRO A 56 7.54 -2.54 -12.65
C PRO A 56 8.21 -1.30 -12.03
N PHE A 57 8.29 -0.18 -12.78
CA PHE A 57 8.85 1.08 -12.29
C PHE A 57 7.85 1.92 -11.52
N ASN A 58 6.55 1.68 -11.72
CA ASN A 58 5.47 2.36 -11.01
C ASN A 58 4.93 1.53 -9.84
N ILE A 59 5.31 0.26 -9.71
CA ILE A 59 4.78 -0.66 -8.68
C ILE A 59 5.78 -0.84 -7.55
N LEU A 60 5.29 -0.66 -6.33
CA LEU A 60 5.98 -0.99 -5.08
C LEU A 60 5.23 -2.08 -4.33
N TYR A 61 5.96 -2.90 -3.59
CA TYR A 61 5.36 -3.78 -2.60
C TYR A 61 5.40 -3.09 -1.24
N VAL A 62 4.26 -3.03 -0.55
CA VAL A 62 4.10 -2.32 0.72
C VAL A 62 3.18 -3.11 1.66
N SER A 63 3.03 -2.66 2.91
CA SER A 63 2.03 -3.20 3.81
C SER A 63 0.61 -2.97 3.27
N PRO A 64 -0.35 -3.89 3.50
CA PRO A 64 -1.74 -3.70 3.09
C PRO A 64 -2.34 -2.36 3.57
N GLU A 65 -1.99 -1.93 4.78
CA GLU A 65 -2.42 -0.67 5.36
C GLU A 65 -1.89 0.54 4.57
N ALA A 66 -0.62 0.52 4.15
CA ALA A 66 -0.03 1.58 3.34
C ALA A 66 -0.68 1.66 1.94
N ALA A 67 -0.99 0.50 1.33
CA ALA A 67 -1.70 0.45 0.05
C ALA A 67 -3.12 1.05 0.15
N LEU A 68 -3.82 0.82 1.27
CA LEU A 68 -5.12 1.45 1.53
C LEU A 68 -5.01 2.96 1.70
N GLN A 69 -4.05 3.45 2.49
CA GLN A 69 -3.81 4.90 2.64
C GLN A 69 -3.49 5.56 1.29
N LYS A 70 -2.68 4.90 0.44
CA LYS A 70 -2.42 5.41 -0.90
C LYS A 70 -3.67 5.51 -1.74
N ARG A 71 -4.56 4.52 -1.68
CA ARG A 71 -5.82 4.54 -2.43
C ARG A 71 -6.70 5.73 -2.05
N GLU A 72 -6.73 6.11 -0.78
CA GLU A 72 -7.46 7.30 -0.32
C GLU A 72 -6.85 8.59 -0.88
N ILE A 73 -5.52 8.71 -0.89
CA ILE A 73 -4.82 9.84 -1.50
C ILE A 73 -5.11 9.89 -3.00
N ASP A 74 -5.02 8.75 -3.70
CA ASP A 74 -5.27 8.69 -5.15
C ASP A 74 -6.69 9.11 -5.51
N ASN A 75 -7.69 8.68 -4.73
CA ASN A 75 -9.07 9.12 -4.93
C ASN A 75 -9.21 10.63 -4.75
N TYR A 76 -8.56 11.21 -3.74
CA TYR A 76 -8.54 12.66 -3.53
C TYR A 76 -7.91 13.41 -4.71
N ILE A 77 -6.80 12.90 -5.28
CA ILE A 77 -6.17 13.49 -6.47
C ILE A 77 -7.11 13.41 -7.68
N VAL A 78 -7.78 12.28 -7.87
CA VAL A 78 -8.78 12.13 -8.94
C VAL A 78 -9.90 13.16 -8.79
N ASP A 79 -10.39 13.37 -7.58
CA ASP A 79 -11.45 14.36 -7.31
C ASP A 79 -10.99 15.78 -7.66
N LEU A 80 -9.76 16.17 -7.31
CA LEU A 80 -9.18 17.46 -7.69
C LEU A 80 -9.10 17.62 -9.21
N LEU A 81 -8.58 16.61 -9.91
CA LEU A 81 -8.47 16.64 -11.36
C LEU A 81 -9.84 16.72 -12.06
N GLN A 82 -10.85 16.03 -11.54
CA GLN A 82 -12.22 16.11 -12.04
C GLN A 82 -12.85 17.50 -11.86
N GLN A 83 -12.45 18.23 -10.82
CA GLN A 83 -12.86 19.62 -10.59
C GLN A 83 -12.13 20.62 -11.51
N GLY A 84 -11.15 20.15 -12.29
CA GLY A 84 -10.37 20.97 -13.20
C GLY A 84 -9.12 21.60 -12.59
N SER A 85 -8.75 21.21 -11.36
CA SER A 85 -7.49 21.64 -10.73
C SER A 85 -6.28 21.17 -11.53
N LYS A 86 -5.21 21.96 -11.50
CA LYS A 86 -3.94 21.62 -12.14
C LYS A 86 -2.98 21.08 -11.09
N VAL A 87 -3.01 19.78 -10.90
CA VAL A 87 -2.18 19.12 -9.90
C VAL A 87 -0.82 18.73 -10.48
N GLN A 88 0.27 19.17 -9.85
CA GLN A 88 1.58 18.55 -10.02
C GLN A 88 1.77 17.50 -8.93
N TYR A 89 2.01 16.26 -9.35
CA TYR A 89 2.13 15.12 -8.46
C TYR A 89 3.53 14.54 -8.52
N LYS A 90 4.13 14.27 -7.37
CA LYS A 90 5.39 13.52 -7.26
C LYS A 90 5.29 12.54 -6.10
N ALA A 91 5.76 11.32 -6.33
CA ALA A 91 5.85 10.30 -5.29
C ALA A 91 7.22 9.65 -5.31
N PHE A 92 7.84 9.56 -4.14
CA PHE A 92 9.19 9.04 -3.97
C PHE A 92 9.21 8.00 -2.84
N PRO A 93 9.64 6.77 -3.12
CA PRO A 93 9.89 5.79 -2.07
C PRO A 93 11.23 6.06 -1.38
N GLU A 94 11.25 5.97 -0.06
CA GLU A 94 12.47 5.93 0.73
C GLU A 94 12.74 4.52 1.25
N TYR A 95 13.97 4.06 1.08
CA TYR A 95 14.43 2.74 1.50
C TYR A 95 15.42 2.87 2.66
N LYS A 96 15.36 1.91 3.60
CA LYS A 96 16.30 1.81 4.71
C LYS A 96 17.06 0.49 4.64
N GLY A 97 18.38 0.55 4.77
CA GLY A 97 19.26 -0.62 4.73
C GLY A 97 19.24 -1.32 3.38
N ASN A 98 19.13 -2.65 3.40
CA ASN A 98 19.11 -3.49 2.20
C ASN A 98 17.70 -3.98 1.84
N SER A 99 16.67 -3.45 2.50
CA SER A 99 15.30 -3.88 2.23
C SER A 99 14.85 -3.44 0.84
N PHE A 100 14.19 -4.36 0.15
CA PHE A 100 13.48 -4.14 -1.10
C PHE A 100 12.09 -3.52 -0.87
N ILE A 101 11.61 -3.51 0.37
CA ILE A 101 10.36 -2.85 0.76
C ILE A 101 10.70 -1.45 1.26
N PRO A 102 10.13 -0.38 0.69
CA PRO A 102 10.38 0.97 1.18
C PRO A 102 9.92 1.09 2.63
N SER A 103 10.62 1.91 3.43
CA SER A 103 10.18 2.22 4.79
C SER A 103 9.06 3.24 4.78
N LYS A 104 9.07 4.16 3.80
CA LYS A 104 7.99 5.12 3.60
C LYS A 104 7.90 5.58 2.16
N VAL A 105 6.75 6.16 1.81
CA VAL A 105 6.54 6.86 0.53
C VAL A 105 6.17 8.30 0.84
N ILE A 106 6.92 9.24 0.26
CA ILE A 106 6.64 10.67 0.33
C ILE A 106 5.89 11.06 -0.94
N ILE A 107 4.75 11.71 -0.76
CA ILE A 107 3.90 12.21 -1.85
C ILE A 107 3.83 13.72 -1.71
N GLU A 108 4.26 14.42 -2.74
CA GLU A 108 4.16 15.86 -2.88
C GLU A 108 3.08 16.17 -3.90
N VAL A 109 2.16 17.04 -3.52
CA VAL A 109 1.05 17.47 -4.34
C VAL A 109 1.05 18.98 -4.35
N ASP A 110 1.26 19.55 -5.53
CA ASP A 110 1.21 20.99 -5.76
C ASP A 110 -0.04 21.33 -6.57
N ASP A 111 -0.91 22.14 -5.99
CA ASP A 111 -2.09 22.74 -6.64
C ASP A 111 -2.13 24.22 -6.19
N ASP A 112 -3.30 24.80 -5.90
CA ASP A 112 -3.37 26.12 -5.26
C ASP A 112 -2.79 26.15 -3.83
N GLN A 113 -2.66 24.98 -3.20
CA GLN A 113 -1.97 24.77 -1.92
C GLN A 113 -1.08 23.53 -2.01
N THR A 114 0.23 23.72 -1.89
CA THR A 114 1.18 22.62 -1.83
C THR A 114 1.03 21.87 -0.51
N PHE A 115 0.91 20.54 -0.56
CA PHE A 115 0.98 19.70 0.63
C PHE A 115 1.82 18.45 0.40
N THR A 116 2.38 17.95 1.49
CA THR A 116 3.16 16.71 1.52
C THR A 116 2.45 15.70 2.40
N LYS A 117 2.38 14.45 1.93
CA LYS A 117 1.90 13.29 2.69
C LYS A 117 3.00 12.25 2.78
N GLU A 118 3.16 11.69 3.96
CA GLU A 118 4.07 10.59 4.20
C GLU A 118 3.25 9.36 4.55
N ILE A 119 3.46 8.27 3.81
CA ILE A 119 2.89 6.96 4.11
C ILE A 119 4.02 6.14 4.72
N GLU A 120 3.98 5.96 6.04
CA GLU A 120 4.88 5.05 6.74
C GLU A 120 4.46 3.61 6.48
N ILE A 121 5.46 2.77 6.19
CA ILE A 121 5.26 1.34 5.92
C ILE A 121 5.81 0.52 7.09
N TRP A 122 7.00 0.88 7.61
CA TRP A 122 7.63 0.28 8.80
C TRP A 122 8.77 1.11 9.41
#